data_AF-A0A0F6MM51-F1
#
_entry.id   AF-A0A0F6MM51-F1
#
_cell.length_a   1.000
_cell.length_b   1.000
_cell.length_c   1.000
_cell.angle_alpha   90.00
_cell.angle_beta   90.00
_cell.angle_gamma   90.00
#
_symmetry.space_group_name_H-M   'P 1'
#
loop_
_entity.id
_entity.type
_entity.pdbx_description
1 polymer ?
#
loop_
_entity_poly.entity_id
_entity_poly.type
_entity_poly.pdbx_seq_one_letter_code
_entity_poly.pdbx_strand_id
1 'polypeptide(L)'
;MQQIITCTGYGFTGSSAATNIIEEFENVKSLDAGFECTFLHEPDGIRDLETALKEGHRLKVDMAVKRFLRLVNILNSQAEFQKYFNGNFEKHSIDYINSICTTQWKGNWHRGSDTIKFSKQDLLYYNLAKQIFLNEYSYKNYSLYEPDTWHPTYQMRNNSFYAFFDDSFYAKTQDYIKKLFLEVGIHTDTKKVLIDQFFPAYNISAYLKYAPQTKVVIVDRDPRDLYVLNKSSWGEPYIPTDDVNTFISWYKGIRFSQKAETENKNVLLLHFEELIFDYETSLLKLKTFLELHDEEHIKKGLYFNPEKSAKNTYKFKNYPQWEDDIFKIEKELSDYCYDFPDGLDNGIKVDKSKPVEKYIQYSHEIQVKKELPEDYKNKAYRLLFGMTSFGGVCESFNHRKTLKMKAKGFIKLFMFFPFFLIEFPYMIFNYYNLKK
;
A
#
# COMPACT_ATOMS: atom_id res chain seq x y z
N MET A 1 -14.27 -21.96 9.18
CA MET A 1 -13.72 -20.88 8.33
C MET A 1 -12.38 -21.37 7.82
N GLN A 2 -11.99 -21.06 6.59
CA GLN A 2 -10.62 -21.32 6.14
C GLN A 2 -9.65 -20.58 7.07
N GLN A 3 -8.52 -21.20 7.40
CA GLN A 3 -7.48 -20.51 8.15
C GLN A 3 -6.82 -19.48 7.23
N ILE A 4 -6.75 -18.24 7.69
CA ILE A 4 -6.08 -17.16 6.97
C ILE A 4 -4.62 -17.15 7.39
N ILE A 5 -3.72 -17.16 6.42
CA ILE A 5 -2.29 -16.95 6.59
C ILE A 5 -1.95 -15.64 5.92
N THR A 6 -1.19 -14.79 6.58
CA THR A 6 -0.70 -13.54 5.98
C THR A 6 0.77 -13.36 6.26
N CYS A 7 1.50 -12.97 5.22
CA CYS A 7 2.89 -12.54 5.33
C CYS A 7 2.93 -11.02 5.27
N THR A 8 3.76 -10.42 6.11
CA THR A 8 3.89 -8.96 6.22
C THR A 8 5.28 -8.57 6.72
N GLY A 9 5.62 -7.30 6.68
CA GLY A 9 6.92 -6.80 7.11
C GLY A 9 6.95 -5.27 7.23
N TYR A 10 8.11 -4.72 7.59
CA TYR A 10 8.31 -3.29 7.84
C TYR A 10 8.73 -2.51 6.58
N GLY A 11 8.27 -2.92 5.40
CA GLY A 11 8.59 -2.30 4.10
C GLY A 11 9.92 -2.77 3.51
N PHE A 12 9.88 -3.45 2.35
CA PHE A 12 11.05 -4.04 1.67
C PHE A 12 11.92 -4.98 2.55
N THR A 13 11.36 -5.51 3.64
CA THR A 13 12.03 -6.47 4.52
C THR A 13 11.96 -7.92 4.05
N GLY A 14 11.26 -8.22 2.95
CA GLY A 14 11.31 -9.54 2.31
C GLY A 14 10.22 -10.53 2.75
N SER A 15 9.05 -10.05 3.18
CA SER A 15 7.88 -10.90 3.46
C SER A 15 7.50 -11.83 2.30
N SER A 16 7.75 -11.40 1.06
CA SER A 16 7.56 -12.22 -0.14
C SER A 16 8.37 -13.52 -0.14
N ALA A 17 9.51 -13.59 0.56
CA ALA A 17 10.26 -14.84 0.71
C ALA A 17 9.44 -15.90 1.46
N ALA A 18 8.81 -15.51 2.57
CA ALA A 18 7.91 -16.40 3.30
C ALA A 18 6.67 -16.75 2.47
N THR A 19 6.06 -15.76 1.79
CA THR A 19 4.94 -16.00 0.86
C THR A 19 5.30 -17.06 -0.18
N ASN A 20 6.45 -16.93 -0.83
CA ASN A 20 6.89 -17.86 -1.86
C ASN A 20 7.17 -19.26 -1.31
N ILE A 21 7.74 -19.40 -0.10
CA ILE A 21 7.90 -20.72 0.53
C ILE A 21 6.53 -21.36 0.79
N ILE A 22 5.56 -20.61 1.33
CA ILE A 22 4.23 -21.12 1.67
C ILE A 22 3.45 -21.50 0.39
N GLU A 23 3.65 -20.79 -0.72
CA GLU A 23 3.08 -21.12 -2.04
C GLU A 23 3.51 -22.48 -2.59
N GLU A 24 4.59 -23.05 -2.06
CA GLU A 24 5.09 -24.36 -2.49
C GLU A 24 4.28 -25.54 -1.93
N PHE A 25 3.38 -25.28 -0.98
CA PHE A 25 2.51 -26.29 -0.36
C PHE A 25 1.17 -26.42 -1.10
N GLU A 26 0.76 -27.65 -1.43
CA GLU A 26 -0.48 -27.88 -2.21
C GLU A 26 -1.76 -27.58 -1.43
N ASN A 27 -1.73 -27.70 -0.10
CA ASN A 27 -2.88 -27.45 0.76
C ASN A 27 -3.12 -25.97 1.06
N VAL A 28 -2.29 -25.07 0.51
CA VAL A 28 -2.43 -23.61 0.64
C VAL A 28 -2.84 -23.00 -0.69
N LYS A 29 -3.94 -22.23 -0.66
CA LYS A 29 -4.30 -21.36 -1.78
C LYS A 29 -3.76 -19.95 -1.55
N SER A 30 -2.74 -19.57 -2.32
CA SER A 30 -2.29 -18.18 -2.40
C SER A 30 -3.21 -17.36 -3.30
N LEU A 31 -3.59 -16.18 -2.81
CA LEU A 31 -4.08 -15.09 -3.65
C LEU A 31 -2.83 -14.40 -4.17
N ASP A 32 -2.63 -14.44 -5.49
CA ASP A 32 -1.44 -13.96 -6.24
C ASP A 32 -0.63 -12.86 -5.52
N ALA A 33 0.69 -12.98 -5.50
CA ALA A 33 1.61 -12.05 -4.83
C ALA A 33 1.46 -10.57 -5.26
N GLY A 34 0.77 -10.26 -6.37
CA GLY A 34 0.39 -8.90 -6.75
C GLY A 34 -0.83 -8.33 -6.03
N PHE A 35 -1.51 -9.09 -5.18
CA PHE A 35 -2.71 -8.68 -4.45
C PHE A 35 -2.44 -8.48 -2.97
N GLU A 36 -2.17 -7.23 -2.59
CA GLU A 36 -2.09 -6.80 -1.19
C GLU A 36 -3.50 -6.46 -0.67
N CYS A 37 -3.96 -7.17 0.35
CA CYS A 37 -5.33 -7.02 0.86
C CYS A 37 -5.38 -6.11 2.10
N THR A 38 -5.22 -4.81 1.90
CA THR A 38 -4.87 -3.85 2.98
C THR A 38 -6.04 -3.14 3.66
N PHE A 39 -7.30 -3.36 3.24
CA PHE A 39 -8.47 -2.57 3.68
C PHE A 39 -8.74 -2.53 5.20
N LEU A 40 -8.10 -3.40 5.99
CA LEU A 40 -8.15 -3.35 7.45
C LEU A 40 -7.29 -2.24 8.07
N HIS A 41 -6.15 -1.92 7.43
CA HIS A 41 -5.09 -1.09 7.99
C HIS A 41 -4.57 0.03 7.07
N GLU A 42 -4.99 0.05 5.81
CA GLU A 42 -4.81 1.19 4.91
C GLU A 42 -5.47 2.46 5.50
N PRO A 43 -4.97 3.68 5.19
CA PRO A 43 -5.67 4.89 5.57
C PRO A 43 -7.15 4.82 5.18
N ASP A 44 -8.04 5.15 6.12
CA ASP A 44 -9.50 5.05 5.98
C ASP A 44 -10.07 3.63 6.02
N GLY A 45 -9.27 2.65 6.42
CA GLY A 45 -9.67 1.26 6.65
C GLY A 45 -10.47 1.04 7.93
N ILE A 46 -10.75 -0.23 8.23
CA ILE A 46 -11.58 -0.61 9.40
C ILE A 46 -11.01 -0.09 10.73
N ARG A 47 -9.69 -0.04 10.87
CA ARG A 47 -9.06 0.43 12.12
C ARG A 47 -9.33 1.92 12.40
N ASP A 48 -9.35 2.74 11.36
CA ASP A 48 -9.69 4.17 11.46
C ASP A 48 -11.19 4.35 11.77
N LEU A 49 -12.02 3.54 11.13
CA LEU A 49 -13.46 3.49 11.40
C LEU A 49 -13.75 3.11 12.87
N GLU A 50 -13.13 2.04 13.39
CA GLU A 50 -13.26 1.64 14.80
C GLU A 50 -12.89 2.80 15.74
N THR A 51 -11.79 3.49 15.44
CA THR A 51 -11.30 4.61 16.27
C THR A 51 -12.31 5.75 16.31
N ALA A 52 -12.88 6.13 15.17
CA ALA A 52 -13.92 7.16 15.11
C ALA A 52 -15.20 6.75 15.85
N LEU A 53 -15.62 5.48 15.72
CA LEU A 53 -16.79 4.94 16.41
C LEU A 53 -16.60 4.90 17.93
N LYS A 54 -15.39 4.60 18.41
CA LYS A 54 -15.06 4.64 19.85
C LYS A 54 -15.07 6.06 20.41
N GLU A 55 -14.65 7.04 19.60
CA GLU A 55 -14.75 8.46 19.98
C GLU A 55 -16.22 8.93 20.03
N GLY A 56 -17.06 8.44 19.11
CA GLY A 56 -18.50 8.72 19.08
C GLY A 56 -18.89 10.12 18.61
N HIS A 57 -17.92 10.98 18.27
CA HIS A 57 -18.23 12.32 17.77
C HIS A 57 -18.95 12.27 16.42
N ARG A 58 -20.22 12.69 16.38
CA ARG A 58 -21.14 12.55 15.22
C ARG A 58 -20.56 12.96 13.86
N LEU A 59 -19.77 14.04 13.78
CA LEU A 59 -19.19 14.50 12.51
C LEU A 59 -17.96 13.68 12.09
N LYS A 60 -17.20 13.17 13.05
CA LYS A 60 -16.01 12.34 12.78
C LYS A 60 -16.44 10.95 12.35
N VAL A 61 -17.49 10.41 12.98
CA VAL A 61 -18.11 9.15 12.57
C VAL A 61 -18.65 9.24 11.15
N ASP A 62 -19.43 10.28 10.83
CA ASP A 62 -19.94 10.49 9.47
C ASP A 62 -18.80 10.54 8.43
N MET A 63 -17.73 11.30 8.74
CA MET A 63 -16.56 11.37 7.87
C MET A 63 -15.85 10.03 7.74
N ALA A 64 -15.64 9.29 8.83
CA ALA A 64 -14.94 8.01 8.81
C ALA A 64 -15.69 6.97 7.97
N VAL A 65 -17.02 6.88 8.11
CA VAL A 65 -17.85 6.01 7.25
C VAL A 65 -17.72 6.41 5.78
N LYS A 66 -17.80 7.70 5.47
CA LYS A 66 -17.67 8.22 4.09
C LYS A 66 -16.29 7.96 3.50
N ARG A 67 -15.23 8.10 4.29
CA ARG A 67 -13.85 7.84 3.87
C ARG A 67 -13.63 6.34 3.64
N PHE A 68 -14.14 5.48 4.52
CA PHE A 68 -14.14 4.03 4.30
C PHE A 68 -14.88 3.63 3.03
N LEU A 69 -16.09 4.16 2.79
CA LEU A 69 -16.83 3.87 1.56
C LEU A 69 -16.11 4.37 0.30
N ARG A 70 -15.39 5.50 0.39
CA ARG A 70 -14.52 5.97 -0.70
C ARG A 70 -13.34 5.03 -0.93
N LEU A 71 -12.67 4.57 0.13
CA LEU A 71 -11.62 3.55 0.05
C LEU A 71 -12.16 2.28 -0.61
N VAL A 72 -13.31 1.79 -0.17
CA VAL A 72 -14.00 0.64 -0.75
C VAL A 72 -14.19 0.82 -2.25
N ASN A 73 -14.68 1.98 -2.70
CA ASN A 73 -14.88 2.23 -4.13
C ASN A 73 -13.56 2.23 -4.93
N ILE A 74 -12.48 2.80 -4.36
CA ILE A 74 -11.15 2.78 -4.97
C ILE A 74 -10.64 1.34 -5.09
N LEU A 75 -10.66 0.57 -4.01
CA LEU A 75 -10.21 -0.82 -3.98
C LEU A 75 -11.08 -1.71 -4.89
N ASN A 76 -12.40 -1.52 -4.88
CA ASN A 76 -13.33 -2.24 -5.77
C ASN A 76 -13.03 -1.98 -7.25
N SER A 77 -12.44 -0.84 -7.63
CA SER A 77 -12.04 -0.58 -9.02
C SER A 77 -10.79 -1.36 -9.46
N GLN A 78 -10.05 -1.95 -8.52
CA GLN A 78 -8.88 -2.78 -8.80
C GLN A 78 -9.31 -4.17 -9.26
N ALA A 79 -8.61 -4.70 -10.28
CA ALA A 79 -8.98 -5.95 -10.92
C ALA A 79 -8.88 -7.15 -9.96
N GLU A 80 -7.96 -7.08 -9.01
CA GLU A 80 -7.65 -8.10 -8.02
C GLU A 80 -8.77 -8.22 -6.99
N PHE A 81 -9.29 -7.11 -6.45
CA PHE A 81 -10.45 -7.09 -5.57
C PHE A 81 -11.70 -7.63 -6.28
N GLN A 82 -11.94 -7.24 -7.53
CA GLN A 82 -13.03 -7.79 -8.34
C GLN A 82 -12.91 -9.30 -8.52
N LYS A 83 -11.70 -9.77 -8.85
CA LYS A 83 -11.42 -11.19 -9.09
C LYS A 83 -11.61 -12.03 -7.83
N TYR A 84 -10.98 -11.65 -6.71
CA TYR A 84 -10.92 -12.50 -5.52
C TYR A 84 -12.18 -12.44 -4.65
N PHE A 85 -12.90 -11.31 -4.67
CA PHE A 85 -14.18 -11.18 -3.98
C PHE A 85 -15.37 -11.32 -4.92
N ASN A 86 -15.16 -11.86 -6.13
CA ASN A 86 -16.21 -12.19 -7.10
C ASN A 86 -17.16 -11.00 -7.39
N GLY A 87 -16.59 -9.79 -7.50
CA GLY A 87 -17.32 -8.54 -7.68
C GLY A 87 -18.20 -8.09 -6.50
N ASN A 88 -18.16 -8.80 -5.37
CA ASN A 88 -19.01 -8.54 -4.20
C ASN A 88 -18.33 -7.70 -3.11
N PHE A 89 -17.09 -7.22 -3.32
CA PHE A 89 -16.37 -6.45 -2.29
C PHE A 89 -17.13 -5.20 -1.85
N GLU A 90 -17.53 -4.33 -2.78
CA GLU A 90 -18.31 -3.12 -2.46
C GLU A 90 -19.66 -3.44 -1.83
N LYS A 91 -20.37 -4.45 -2.36
CA LYS A 91 -21.66 -4.88 -1.82
C LYS A 91 -21.55 -5.31 -0.35
N HIS A 92 -20.65 -6.25 -0.05
CA HIS A 92 -20.44 -6.74 1.32
C HIS A 92 -19.98 -5.61 2.26
N SER A 93 -19.22 -4.64 1.75
CA SER A 93 -18.76 -3.48 2.51
C SER A 93 -19.89 -2.50 2.85
N ILE A 94 -20.80 -2.26 1.90
CA ILE A 94 -22.01 -1.46 2.13
C ILE A 94 -22.93 -2.15 3.14
N ASP A 95 -23.13 -3.46 3.01
CA ASP A 95 -23.92 -4.26 3.95
C ASP A 95 -23.31 -4.22 5.36
N TYR A 96 -21.97 -4.26 5.48
CA TYR A 96 -21.27 -4.09 6.73
C TYR A 96 -21.54 -2.70 7.36
N ILE A 97 -21.38 -1.61 6.59
CA ILE A 97 -21.70 -0.26 7.07
C ILE A 97 -23.15 -0.16 7.54
N ASN A 98 -24.10 -0.69 6.77
CA ASN A 98 -25.50 -0.73 7.14
C ASN A 98 -25.74 -1.49 8.46
N SER A 99 -24.97 -2.54 8.73
CA SER A 99 -25.10 -3.33 9.95
C SER A 99 -24.57 -2.63 11.20
N ILE A 100 -23.56 -1.76 11.07
CA ILE A 100 -22.94 -1.05 12.22
C ILE A 100 -23.54 0.35 12.42
N CYS A 101 -24.16 0.95 11.40
CA CYS A 101 -24.80 2.25 11.52
C CYS A 101 -26.04 2.19 12.41
N THR A 102 -26.13 3.10 13.36
CA THR A 102 -27.34 3.33 14.17
C THR A 102 -28.42 4.02 13.33
N THR A 103 -28.03 5.00 12.50
CA THR A 103 -28.97 5.70 11.63
C THR A 103 -28.26 6.30 10.42
N GLN A 104 -29.03 6.48 9.35
CA GLN A 104 -28.61 7.12 8.12
C GLN A 104 -29.70 8.08 7.65
N TRP A 105 -29.32 9.25 7.13
CA TRP A 105 -30.27 10.22 6.63
C TRP A 105 -29.67 11.03 5.47
N LYS A 106 -30.51 11.80 4.77
CA LYS A 106 -30.02 12.80 3.82
C LYS A 106 -29.65 14.07 4.59
N GLY A 107 -28.38 14.25 4.94
CA GLY A 107 -27.88 15.36 5.73
C GLY A 107 -26.68 16.04 5.09
N ASN A 108 -26.12 17.03 5.76
CA ASN A 108 -24.77 17.49 5.51
C ASN A 108 -24.24 18.31 6.69
N TRP A 109 -22.96 18.63 6.64
CA TRP A 109 -22.29 19.59 7.50
C TRP A 109 -21.13 20.22 6.71
N HIS A 110 -20.45 21.22 7.27
CA HIS A 110 -19.50 22.06 6.53
C HIS A 110 -18.35 21.29 5.81
N ARG A 111 -18.01 20.06 6.22
CA ARG A 111 -17.08 19.18 5.50
C ARG A 111 -17.67 17.84 5.06
N GLY A 112 -18.98 17.64 5.23
CA GLY A 112 -19.63 16.35 4.96
C GLY A 112 -19.60 15.94 3.48
N SER A 113 -19.08 16.77 2.59
CA SER A 113 -18.87 16.47 1.17
C SER A 113 -17.39 16.33 0.76
N ASP A 114 -16.42 16.38 1.69
CA ASP A 114 -14.97 16.33 1.35
C ASP A 114 -14.56 15.02 0.64
N THR A 115 -15.35 13.95 0.77
CA THR A 115 -15.12 12.66 0.10
C THR A 115 -15.81 12.55 -1.26
N ILE A 116 -16.62 13.55 -1.65
CA ILE A 116 -17.41 13.52 -2.89
C ILE A 116 -16.71 14.37 -3.94
N LYS A 117 -16.49 13.79 -5.13
CA LYS A 117 -15.99 14.51 -6.29
C LYS A 117 -17.16 15.03 -7.13
N PHE A 118 -17.49 16.31 -7.00
CA PHE A 118 -18.54 16.94 -7.79
C PHE A 118 -18.08 17.23 -9.21
N SER A 119 -18.95 16.94 -10.19
CA SER A 119 -18.78 17.38 -11.57
C SER A 119 -19.08 18.89 -11.70
N LYS A 120 -18.69 19.49 -12.83
CA LYS A 120 -19.08 20.88 -13.15
C LYS A 120 -20.60 21.06 -13.18
N GLN A 121 -21.33 20.03 -13.60
CA GLN A 121 -22.79 20.03 -13.63
C GLN A 121 -23.37 20.01 -12.22
N ASP A 122 -22.86 19.15 -11.32
CA ASP A 122 -23.31 19.11 -9.91
C ASP A 122 -23.15 20.47 -9.23
N LEU A 123 -22.00 21.13 -9.45
CA LEU A 123 -21.72 22.45 -8.91
C LEU A 123 -22.64 23.54 -9.48
N LEU A 124 -22.96 23.47 -10.78
CA LEU A 124 -23.93 24.38 -11.41
C LEU A 124 -25.30 24.26 -10.76
N TYR A 125 -25.84 23.04 -10.65
CA TYR A 125 -27.16 22.82 -10.08
C TYR A 125 -27.19 23.10 -8.57
N TYR A 126 -26.11 22.83 -7.85
CA TYR A 126 -25.95 23.27 -6.47
C TYR A 126 -26.08 24.79 -6.34
N ASN A 127 -25.37 25.54 -7.17
CA ASN A 127 -25.42 27.00 -7.15
C ASN A 127 -26.81 27.53 -7.50
N LEU A 128 -27.48 26.94 -8.49
CA LEU A 128 -28.87 27.29 -8.82
C LEU A 128 -29.82 27.02 -7.64
N ALA A 129 -29.75 25.84 -7.03
CA ALA A 129 -30.56 25.49 -5.86
C ALA A 129 -30.29 26.43 -4.67
N LYS A 130 -29.03 26.79 -4.45
CA LYS A 130 -28.63 27.78 -3.44
C LYS A 130 -29.27 29.14 -3.71
N GLN A 131 -29.27 29.62 -4.96
CA GLN A 131 -29.90 30.90 -5.32
C GLN A 131 -31.42 30.87 -5.11
N ILE A 132 -32.09 29.78 -5.47
CA ILE A 132 -33.53 29.61 -5.20
C ILE A 132 -33.80 29.67 -3.69
N PHE A 133 -33.03 28.94 -2.88
CA PHE A 133 -33.17 29.00 -1.42
C PHE A 133 -32.97 30.41 -0.85
N LEU A 134 -31.94 31.12 -1.31
CA LEU A 134 -31.67 32.48 -0.86
C LEU A 134 -32.78 33.46 -1.27
N ASN A 135 -33.37 33.31 -2.46
CA ASN A 135 -34.47 34.19 -2.89
C ASN A 135 -35.80 33.89 -2.15
N GLU A 136 -36.07 32.62 -1.83
CA GLU A 136 -37.33 32.22 -1.21
C GLU A 136 -37.34 32.34 0.33
N TYR A 137 -36.18 32.12 0.97
CA TYR A 137 -36.08 31.93 2.41
C TYR A 137 -35.17 32.93 3.13
N SER A 138 -34.05 33.35 2.53
CA SER A 138 -33.27 34.47 3.08
C SER A 138 -34.09 35.74 2.89
N TYR A 139 -34.12 36.64 3.89
CA TYR A 139 -34.90 37.89 3.94
C TYR A 139 -36.34 37.84 4.47
N LYS A 140 -36.86 36.71 4.98
CA LYS A 140 -38.13 36.67 5.73
C LYS A 140 -37.87 36.78 7.23
N ASN A 141 -38.67 37.58 7.94
CA ASN A 141 -38.56 37.85 9.38
C ASN A 141 -38.39 36.56 10.21
N TYR A 142 -37.27 36.42 10.89
CA TYR A 142 -36.98 35.27 11.76
C TYR A 142 -37.63 35.46 13.13
N SER A 143 -38.33 34.43 13.62
CA SER A 143 -38.83 34.39 15.01
C SER A 143 -37.76 33.84 15.99
N LEU A 144 -36.47 34.00 15.65
CA LEU A 144 -35.33 33.47 16.40
C LEU A 144 -34.42 34.63 16.83
N TYR A 145 -33.96 34.57 18.08
CA TYR A 145 -32.95 35.49 18.60
C TYR A 145 -31.56 34.91 18.31
N GLU A 146 -31.01 35.26 17.16
CA GLU A 146 -29.67 34.84 16.73
C GLU A 146 -28.83 36.10 16.43
N PRO A 147 -27.48 36.01 16.52
CA PRO A 147 -26.62 37.13 16.14
C PRO A 147 -26.88 37.57 14.70
N ASP A 148 -26.76 38.87 14.40
CA ASP A 148 -27.01 39.44 13.06
C ASP A 148 -26.19 38.78 11.94
N THR A 149 -25.06 38.16 12.30
CA THR A 149 -24.18 37.44 11.37
C THR A 149 -24.65 36.03 11.03
N TRP A 150 -25.63 35.49 11.75
CA TRP A 150 -26.16 34.15 11.53
C TRP A 150 -27.40 34.21 10.64
N HIS A 151 -27.40 33.42 9.58
CA HIS A 151 -28.57 33.17 8.77
C HIS A 151 -28.58 31.72 8.29
N PRO A 152 -29.76 31.12 8.06
CA PRO A 152 -29.85 29.80 7.46
C PRO A 152 -29.11 29.74 6.11
N THR A 153 -28.35 28.68 5.90
CA THR A 153 -27.61 28.46 4.64
C THR A 153 -28.07 27.18 3.98
N TYR A 154 -28.25 27.22 2.66
CA TYR A 154 -28.44 26.00 1.89
C TYR A 154 -27.17 25.16 1.85
N GLN A 155 -27.28 23.91 2.31
CA GLN A 155 -26.25 22.89 2.15
C GLN A 155 -26.79 21.78 1.25
N MET A 156 -25.94 21.30 0.33
CA MET A 156 -26.27 20.14 -0.48
C MET A 156 -26.46 18.94 0.43
N ARG A 157 -27.60 18.26 0.37
CA ARG A 157 -27.86 17.08 1.20
C ARG A 157 -27.28 15.84 0.53
N ASN A 158 -26.49 15.06 1.27
CA ASN A 158 -25.89 13.79 0.88
C ASN A 158 -26.19 12.70 1.92
N ASN A 159 -25.71 11.47 1.72
CA ASN A 159 -25.84 10.43 2.75
C ASN A 159 -25.04 10.84 3.98
N SER A 160 -25.70 10.92 5.12
CA SER A 160 -25.08 11.12 6.43
C SER A 160 -25.28 9.89 7.30
N PHE A 161 -24.27 9.58 8.10
CA PHE A 161 -24.20 8.36 8.90
C PHE A 161 -23.93 8.71 10.36
N TYR A 162 -24.58 7.97 11.26
CA TYR A 162 -24.19 7.94 12.66
C TYR A 162 -24.14 6.50 13.14
N ALA A 163 -23.08 6.20 13.87
CA ALA A 163 -22.76 4.92 14.49
C ALA A 163 -21.97 5.23 15.77
N PHE A 164 -21.95 4.29 16.70
CA PHE A 164 -21.06 4.33 17.85
C PHE A 164 -20.50 2.92 18.06
N PHE A 165 -19.37 2.83 18.74
CA PHE A 165 -18.80 1.54 19.08
C PHE A 165 -19.66 0.86 20.15
N ASP A 166 -20.16 -0.34 19.85
CA ASP A 166 -20.87 -1.21 20.79
C ASP A 166 -20.23 -2.61 20.81
N ASP A 167 -20.69 -3.46 21.73
CA ASP A 167 -20.17 -4.82 21.90
C ASP A 167 -20.38 -5.72 20.67
N SER A 168 -21.28 -5.33 19.76
CA SER A 168 -21.56 -6.08 18.52
C SER A 168 -20.57 -5.74 17.39
N PHE A 169 -19.79 -4.67 17.49
CA PHE A 169 -18.89 -4.20 16.43
C PHE A 169 -17.95 -5.30 15.93
N TYR A 170 -17.24 -5.99 16.84
CA TYR A 170 -16.30 -7.05 16.45
C TYR A 170 -17.01 -8.23 15.81
N ALA A 171 -18.18 -8.64 16.32
CA ALA A 171 -18.95 -9.73 15.74
C ALA A 171 -19.44 -9.39 14.32
N LYS A 172 -19.90 -8.16 14.07
CA LYS A 172 -20.31 -7.66 12.75
C LYS A 172 -19.12 -7.57 11.79
N THR A 173 -17.95 -7.14 12.28
CA THR A 173 -16.72 -7.09 11.49
C THR A 173 -16.24 -8.50 11.11
N GLN A 174 -16.28 -9.44 12.04
CA GLN A 174 -15.96 -10.85 11.79
C GLN A 174 -16.91 -11.48 10.76
N ASP A 175 -18.21 -11.17 10.84
CA ASP A 175 -19.19 -11.63 9.84
C ASP A 175 -18.93 -11.02 8.44
N TYR A 176 -18.58 -9.74 8.37
CA TYR A 176 -18.19 -9.08 7.12
C TYR A 176 -16.96 -9.74 6.49
N ILE A 177 -15.89 -9.93 7.26
CA ILE A 177 -14.67 -10.63 6.82
C ILE A 177 -15.02 -12.05 6.37
N LYS A 178 -15.81 -12.79 7.15
CA LYS A 178 -16.28 -14.12 6.78
C LYS A 178 -16.98 -14.13 5.43
N LYS A 179 -17.89 -13.19 5.16
CA LYS A 179 -18.59 -13.08 3.88
C LYS A 179 -17.64 -12.86 2.72
N LEU A 180 -16.65 -11.97 2.86
CA LEU A 180 -15.62 -11.77 1.84
C LEU A 180 -14.80 -13.05 1.59
N PHE A 181 -14.41 -13.76 2.65
CA PHE A 181 -13.62 -14.98 2.50
C PHE A 181 -14.41 -16.20 2.01
N LEU A 182 -15.74 -16.18 2.14
CA LEU A 182 -16.58 -17.13 1.44
C LEU A 182 -16.51 -16.94 -0.07
N GLU A 183 -16.41 -15.71 -0.58
CA GLU A 183 -16.23 -15.44 -2.02
C GLU A 183 -14.89 -16.01 -2.52
N VAL A 184 -13.83 -15.86 -1.72
CA VAL A 184 -12.52 -16.46 -2.03
C VAL A 184 -12.59 -17.99 -2.07
N GLY A 185 -13.32 -18.58 -1.11
CA GLY A 185 -13.50 -20.03 -0.96
C GLY A 185 -14.26 -20.69 -2.12
N ILE A 186 -15.05 -19.96 -2.91
CA ILE A 186 -15.71 -20.49 -4.12
C ILE A 186 -14.68 -21.03 -5.12
N HIS A 187 -13.45 -20.54 -5.07
CA HIS A 187 -12.39 -20.87 -6.01
C HIS A 187 -11.40 -21.91 -5.48
N THR A 188 -11.63 -22.50 -4.31
CA THR A 188 -10.69 -23.45 -3.72
C THR A 188 -11.31 -24.36 -2.66
N ASP A 189 -11.00 -25.65 -2.74
CA ASP A 189 -11.32 -26.64 -1.69
C ASP A 189 -10.27 -26.67 -0.54
N THR A 190 -9.25 -25.80 -0.61
CA THR A 190 -8.18 -25.77 0.39
C THR A 190 -8.66 -25.22 1.72
N LYS A 191 -8.09 -25.72 2.82
CA LYS A 191 -8.42 -25.26 4.18
C LYS A 191 -7.69 -23.99 4.58
N LYS A 192 -6.63 -23.62 3.86
CA LYS A 192 -5.73 -22.50 4.17
C LYS A 192 -5.63 -21.54 2.99
N VAL A 193 -5.84 -20.26 3.26
CA VAL A 193 -5.69 -19.19 2.26
C VAL A 193 -4.55 -18.28 2.68
N LEU A 194 -3.58 -18.08 1.78
CA LEU A 194 -2.48 -17.15 1.95
C LEU A 194 -2.82 -15.83 1.26
N ILE A 195 -2.68 -14.72 1.99
CA ILE A 195 -3.03 -13.38 1.54
C ILE A 195 -1.91 -12.44 1.92
N ASP A 196 -1.38 -11.72 0.94
CA ASP A 196 -0.32 -10.77 1.21
C ASP A 196 -0.86 -9.53 1.95
N GLN A 197 -0.16 -9.16 3.02
CA GLN A 197 -0.43 -7.96 3.83
C GLN A 197 -1.89 -7.77 4.29
N PHE A 198 -2.62 -8.86 4.57
CA PHE A 198 -3.96 -8.78 5.14
C PHE A 198 -3.94 -8.08 6.51
N PHE A 199 -2.92 -8.38 7.32
CA PHE A 199 -2.61 -7.66 8.55
C PHE A 199 -1.29 -6.87 8.38
N PRO A 200 -1.12 -5.74 9.08
CA PRO A 200 0.17 -5.02 9.12
C PRO A 200 1.17 -5.76 10.00
N ALA A 201 2.43 -5.33 10.07
CA ALA A 201 3.47 -5.92 10.93
C ALA A 201 3.48 -5.41 12.39
N TYR A 202 2.38 -4.78 12.84
CA TYR A 202 2.30 -4.14 14.14
C TYR A 202 0.89 -4.24 14.75
N ASN A 203 0.81 -4.23 16.08
CA ASN A 203 -0.44 -4.26 16.85
C ASN A 203 -1.37 -5.42 16.44
N ILE A 204 -0.82 -6.61 16.17
CA ILE A 204 -1.57 -7.72 15.58
C ILE A 204 -2.78 -8.12 16.45
N SER A 205 -2.65 -8.01 17.78
CA SER A 205 -3.75 -8.31 18.70
C SER A 205 -5.00 -7.45 18.47
N ALA A 206 -4.87 -6.24 17.90
CA ALA A 206 -6.01 -5.41 17.52
C ALA A 206 -6.73 -6.00 16.29
N TYR A 207 -5.98 -6.42 15.28
CA TYR A 207 -6.51 -6.99 14.03
C TYR A 207 -7.06 -8.41 14.21
N LEU A 208 -6.51 -9.19 15.15
CA LEU A 208 -7.08 -10.48 15.54
C LEU A 208 -8.50 -10.36 16.10
N LYS A 209 -8.93 -9.19 16.58
CA LYS A 209 -10.35 -8.99 16.95
C LYS A 209 -11.28 -9.02 15.75
N TYR A 210 -10.78 -8.70 14.55
CA TYR A 210 -11.53 -8.74 13.30
C TYR A 210 -11.46 -10.13 12.64
N ALA A 211 -10.30 -10.79 12.68
CA ALA A 211 -10.11 -12.14 12.14
C ALA A 211 -9.27 -13.02 13.10
N PRO A 212 -9.88 -13.63 14.13
CA PRO A 212 -9.17 -14.28 15.25
C PRO A 212 -8.33 -15.51 14.90
N GLN A 213 -8.64 -16.18 13.80
CA GLN A 213 -7.96 -17.41 13.38
C GLN A 213 -6.76 -17.16 12.45
N THR A 214 -6.41 -15.90 12.22
CA THR A 214 -5.32 -15.52 11.32
C THR A 214 -3.97 -15.90 11.92
N LYS A 215 -3.11 -16.50 11.09
CA LYS A 215 -1.69 -16.74 11.38
C LYS A 215 -0.87 -15.70 10.60
N VAL A 216 0.00 -14.99 11.31
CA VAL A 216 0.79 -13.89 10.75
C VAL A 216 2.25 -14.29 10.74
N VAL A 217 2.89 -14.22 9.58
CA VAL A 217 4.34 -14.37 9.43
C VAL A 217 4.93 -13.00 9.16
N ILE A 218 5.67 -12.47 10.14
CA ILE A 218 6.39 -11.20 10.00
C ILE A 218 7.80 -11.54 9.53
N VAL A 219 8.22 -10.94 8.42
CA VAL A 219 9.62 -11.02 7.96
C VAL A 219 10.29 -9.68 8.15
N ASP A 220 11.38 -9.68 8.93
CA ASP A 220 12.27 -8.55 9.12
C ASP A 220 13.59 -8.75 8.36
N ARG A 221 14.40 -7.71 8.24
CA ARG A 221 15.65 -7.72 7.49
C ARG A 221 16.73 -6.94 8.21
N ASP A 222 17.98 -7.37 8.03
CA ASP A 222 19.13 -6.65 8.51
C ASP A 222 19.11 -5.16 8.09
N PRO A 223 19.21 -4.22 9.05
CA PRO A 223 19.11 -2.78 8.77
C PRO A 223 20.23 -2.26 7.86
N ARG A 224 21.42 -2.87 7.88
CA ARG A 224 22.56 -2.48 7.04
C ARG A 224 22.26 -2.76 5.58
N ASP A 225 21.74 -3.95 5.30
CA ASP A 225 21.34 -4.33 3.95
C ASP A 225 20.17 -3.50 3.45
N LEU A 226 19.14 -3.28 4.27
CA LEU A 226 18.00 -2.43 3.93
C LEU A 226 18.44 -1.00 3.56
N TYR A 227 19.33 -0.40 4.37
CA TYR A 227 19.87 0.95 4.15
C TYR A 227 20.59 1.05 2.80
N VAL A 228 21.57 0.17 2.59
CA VAL A 228 22.40 0.18 1.39
C VAL A 228 21.60 -0.14 0.13
N LEU A 229 20.72 -1.14 0.18
CA LEU A 229 19.91 -1.52 -0.98
C LEU A 229 18.95 -0.43 -1.42
N ASN A 230 18.40 0.33 -0.48
CA ASN A 230 17.57 1.48 -0.82
C ASN A 230 18.38 2.56 -1.54
N LYS A 231 19.57 2.89 -1.02
CA LYS A 231 20.47 3.88 -1.64
C LYS A 231 21.00 3.42 -3.00
N SER A 232 21.33 2.13 -3.13
CA SER A 232 22.00 1.60 -4.31
C SER A 232 21.07 1.23 -5.44
N SER A 233 19.91 0.65 -5.14
CA SER A 233 19.14 -0.13 -6.11
C SER A 233 17.65 0.17 -6.14
N TRP A 234 16.99 0.29 -4.98
CA TRP A 234 15.53 0.48 -4.95
C TRP A 234 15.12 1.94 -5.08
N GLY A 235 15.68 2.82 -4.26
CA GLY A 235 15.39 4.25 -4.29
C GLY A 235 13.98 4.60 -3.81
N GLU A 236 13.46 3.83 -2.85
CA GLU A 236 12.12 4.01 -2.30
C GLU A 236 12.09 5.24 -1.38
N PRO A 237 11.31 6.28 -1.72
CA PRO A 237 11.40 7.58 -1.07
C PRO A 237 10.84 7.59 0.36
N TYR A 238 10.04 6.58 0.73
CA TYR A 238 9.48 6.47 2.08
C TYR A 238 10.45 5.82 3.08
N ILE A 239 11.54 5.21 2.60
CA ILE A 239 12.63 4.70 3.44
C ILE A 239 13.69 5.82 3.51
N PRO A 240 13.86 6.50 4.66
CA PRO A 240 14.59 7.76 4.71
C PRO A 240 16.10 7.54 4.84
N THR A 241 16.75 7.14 3.75
CA THR A 241 18.19 6.82 3.72
C THR A 241 19.10 7.99 3.35
N ASP A 242 18.56 9.20 3.18
CA ASP A 242 19.35 10.41 2.91
C ASP A 242 20.21 10.83 4.11
N ASP A 243 19.73 10.61 5.33
CA ASP A 243 20.46 10.82 6.59
C ASP A 243 20.37 9.57 7.46
N VAL A 244 21.52 9.07 7.90
CA VAL A 244 21.62 7.85 8.70
C VAL A 244 20.89 7.94 10.05
N ASN A 245 20.85 9.12 10.69
CA ASN A 245 20.13 9.28 11.96
C ASN A 245 18.61 9.16 11.77
N THR A 246 18.11 9.74 10.68
CA THR A 246 16.72 9.68 10.29
C THR A 246 16.34 8.23 9.95
N PHE A 247 17.19 7.52 9.21
CA PHE A 247 17.01 6.08 8.96
C PHE A 247 16.94 5.28 10.26
N ILE A 248 17.90 5.46 11.18
CA ILE A 248 17.94 4.74 12.45
C ILE A 248 16.68 5.01 13.28
N SER A 249 16.26 6.27 13.35
CA SER A 249 15.06 6.68 14.09
C SER A 249 13.79 6.08 13.47
N TRP A 250 13.67 6.12 12.14
CA TRP A 250 12.57 5.53 11.41
C TRP A 250 12.52 4.00 11.57
N TYR A 251 13.66 3.31 11.45
CA TYR A 251 13.76 1.87 11.56
C TYR A 251 13.31 1.36 12.93
N LYS A 252 13.72 2.04 14.03
CA LYS A 252 13.21 1.75 15.39
C LYS A 252 11.72 2.08 15.50
N GLY A 253 11.32 3.25 14.99
CA GLY A 253 9.97 3.78 15.14
C GLY A 253 8.89 2.88 14.55
N ILE A 254 9.13 2.28 13.38
CA ILE A 254 8.14 1.39 12.74
C ILE A 254 8.06 -0.01 13.38
N ARG A 255 9.02 -0.37 14.23
CA ARG A 255 9.07 -1.63 15.00
C ARG A 255 8.59 -1.47 16.44
N PHE A 256 7.85 -0.40 16.74
CA PHE A 256 7.43 -0.02 18.09
C PHE A 256 6.72 -1.12 18.90
N SER A 257 6.04 -2.07 18.23
CA SER A 257 5.36 -3.20 18.87
C SER A 257 6.02 -4.56 18.62
N GLN A 258 7.12 -4.63 17.86
CA GLN A 258 7.71 -5.90 17.41
C GLN A 258 7.97 -6.88 18.56
N LYS A 259 8.50 -6.38 19.69
CA LYS A 259 8.73 -7.20 20.89
C LYS A 259 7.45 -7.80 21.48
N ALA A 260 6.33 -7.07 21.43
CA ALA A 260 5.05 -7.62 21.86
C ALA A 260 4.51 -8.62 20.83
N GLU A 261 4.84 -8.46 19.55
CA GLU A 261 4.44 -9.41 18.51
C GLU A 261 5.15 -10.75 18.63
N THR A 262 6.40 -10.82 19.11
CA THR A 262 7.10 -12.10 19.32
C THR A 262 6.50 -12.94 20.44
N GLU A 263 5.77 -12.32 21.38
CA GLU A 263 5.04 -13.01 22.45
C GLU A 263 3.65 -13.50 22.00
N ASN A 264 3.20 -13.10 20.80
CA ASN A 264 1.88 -13.42 20.29
C ASN A 264 1.87 -14.81 19.60
N LYS A 265 1.11 -15.76 20.15
CA LYS A 265 0.96 -17.13 19.60
C LYS A 265 0.43 -17.22 18.16
N ASN A 266 -0.16 -16.15 17.65
CA ASN A 266 -0.66 -16.03 16.28
C ASN A 266 0.36 -15.38 15.34
N VAL A 267 1.56 -15.09 15.82
CA VAL A 267 2.65 -14.47 15.06
C VAL A 267 3.87 -15.38 15.06
N LEU A 268 4.54 -15.47 13.91
CA LEU A 268 5.89 -15.98 13.77
C LEU A 268 6.74 -14.86 13.16
N LEU A 269 7.78 -14.42 13.88
CA LEU A 269 8.76 -13.47 13.36
C LEU A 269 9.99 -14.24 12.87
N LEU A 270 10.45 -13.92 11.66
CA LEU A 270 11.66 -14.45 11.04
C LEU A 270 12.48 -13.30 10.45
N HIS A 271 13.80 -13.47 10.41
CA HIS A 271 14.67 -12.64 9.58
C HIS A 271 14.72 -13.20 8.15
N PHE A 272 14.78 -12.32 7.15
CA PHE A 272 14.95 -12.69 5.75
C PHE A 272 16.20 -13.55 5.55
N GLU A 273 17.25 -13.26 6.30
CA GLU A 273 18.51 -13.97 6.31
C GLU A 273 18.38 -15.40 6.84
N GLU A 274 17.53 -15.65 7.85
CA GLU A 274 17.23 -16.99 8.36
C GLU A 274 16.54 -17.87 7.29
N LEU A 275 15.74 -17.28 6.40
CA LEU A 275 15.13 -18.00 5.27
C LEU A 275 16.16 -18.39 4.21
N ILE A 276 17.40 -17.89 4.29
CA ILE A 276 18.47 -18.15 3.33
C ILE A 276 19.53 -19.06 3.93
N PHE A 277 20.13 -18.64 5.05
CA PHE A 277 21.29 -19.31 5.63
C PHE A 277 20.90 -20.44 6.57
N ASP A 278 19.75 -20.32 7.24
CA ASP A 278 19.21 -21.32 8.17
C ASP A 278 17.94 -21.98 7.59
N TYR A 279 17.90 -22.16 6.26
CA TYR A 279 16.68 -22.47 5.51
C TYR A 279 15.90 -23.66 6.06
N GLU A 280 16.53 -24.81 6.32
CA GLU A 280 15.83 -26.00 6.83
C GLU A 280 15.27 -25.79 8.24
N THR A 281 15.97 -25.06 9.11
CA THR A 281 15.51 -24.72 10.45
C THR A 281 14.33 -23.74 10.39
N SER A 282 14.41 -22.72 9.55
CA SER A 282 13.34 -21.74 9.35
C SER A 282 12.11 -22.34 8.70
N LEU A 283 12.30 -23.25 7.73
CA LEU A 283 11.23 -24.03 7.12
C LEU A 283 10.53 -24.90 8.16
N LEU A 284 11.27 -25.53 9.08
CA LEU A 284 10.67 -26.29 10.18
C LEU A 284 9.83 -25.39 11.11
N LYS A 285 10.36 -24.24 11.54
CA LYS A 285 9.62 -23.26 12.35
C LYS A 285 8.30 -22.87 11.67
N LEU A 286 8.36 -22.56 10.37
CA LEU A 286 7.21 -22.17 9.55
C LEU A 286 6.18 -23.29 9.44
N LYS A 287 6.62 -24.52 9.11
CA LYS A 287 5.74 -25.70 9.03
C LYS A 287 5.03 -25.97 10.35
N THR A 288 5.77 -25.97 11.47
CA THR A 288 5.19 -26.19 12.80
C THR A 288 4.16 -25.11 13.15
N PHE A 289 4.47 -23.83 12.88
CA PHE A 289 3.59 -22.72 13.21
C PHE A 289 2.28 -22.69 12.40
N LEU A 290 2.35 -23.08 11.12
CA LEU A 290 1.24 -23.10 10.15
C LEU A 290 0.58 -24.48 10.02
N GLU A 291 1.04 -25.48 10.78
CA GLU A 291 0.57 -26.86 10.73
C GLU A 291 0.64 -27.42 9.30
N LEU A 292 1.78 -27.26 8.63
CA LEU A 292 2.06 -27.77 7.29
C LEU A 292 2.92 -29.03 7.37
N HIS A 293 2.69 -29.97 6.45
CA HIS A 293 3.36 -31.27 6.43
C HIS A 293 4.32 -31.41 5.25
N ASP A 294 5.31 -32.28 5.38
CA ASP A 294 6.37 -32.47 4.38
C ASP A 294 5.84 -33.03 3.05
N GLU A 295 4.88 -33.93 3.14
CA GLU A 295 4.17 -34.51 1.99
C GLU A 295 3.39 -33.46 1.17
N GLU A 296 3.05 -32.32 1.77
CA GLU A 296 2.31 -31.24 1.11
C GLU A 296 3.27 -30.27 0.38
N HIS A 297 4.59 -30.30 0.65
CA HIS A 297 5.60 -29.39 0.10
C HIS A 297 6.06 -29.79 -1.31
N ILE A 298 5.10 -30.00 -2.21
CA ILE A 298 5.30 -30.62 -3.53
C ILE A 298 6.08 -29.75 -4.55
N LYS A 299 6.29 -28.46 -4.26
CA LYS A 299 6.97 -27.50 -5.16
C LYS A 299 8.23 -26.90 -4.54
N LYS A 300 8.89 -27.61 -3.62
CA LYS A 300 10.10 -27.12 -2.93
C LYS A 300 11.13 -26.52 -3.91
N GLY A 301 11.52 -25.26 -3.69
CA GLY A 301 12.52 -24.57 -4.50
C GLY A 301 12.01 -23.94 -5.80
N LEU A 302 10.72 -24.10 -6.12
CA LEU A 302 10.12 -23.56 -7.35
C LEU A 302 9.87 -22.06 -7.26
N TYR A 303 9.31 -21.60 -6.13
CA TYR A 303 8.94 -20.21 -5.93
C TYR A 303 10.00 -19.46 -5.11
N PHE A 304 10.57 -20.12 -4.09
CA PHE A 304 11.65 -19.56 -3.30
C PHE A 304 12.94 -20.35 -3.48
N ASN A 305 14.03 -19.65 -3.81
CA ASN A 305 15.35 -20.26 -3.97
C ASN A 305 16.36 -19.52 -3.08
N PRO A 306 16.82 -20.14 -1.97
CA PRO A 306 17.79 -19.54 -1.04
C PRO A 306 19.05 -19.03 -1.74
N GLU A 307 19.63 -19.79 -2.67
CA GLU A 307 20.87 -19.41 -3.37
C GLU A 307 20.71 -18.16 -4.24
N LYS A 308 19.56 -17.99 -4.89
CA LYS A 308 19.24 -16.77 -5.65
C LYS A 308 19.03 -15.59 -4.70
N SER A 309 18.33 -15.80 -3.60
CA SER A 309 18.02 -14.77 -2.60
C SER A 309 19.25 -14.33 -1.81
N ALA A 310 20.23 -15.21 -1.60
CA ALA A 310 21.51 -14.90 -0.95
C ALA A 310 22.24 -13.74 -1.64
N LYS A 311 22.05 -13.57 -2.96
CA LYS A 311 22.60 -12.44 -3.71
C LYS A 311 22.07 -11.09 -3.26
N ASN A 312 21.02 -11.03 -2.43
CA ASN A 312 20.45 -9.80 -1.88
C ASN A 312 20.87 -9.56 -0.43
N THR A 313 21.79 -10.36 0.12
CA THR A 313 22.32 -10.20 1.48
C THR A 313 23.78 -9.73 1.44
N TYR A 314 24.33 -9.31 2.60
CA TYR A 314 25.70 -8.78 2.73
C TYR A 314 26.00 -7.57 1.83
N LYS A 315 24.96 -6.91 1.32
CA LYS A 315 25.07 -5.79 0.41
C LYS A 315 25.80 -4.63 1.01
N PHE A 316 25.68 -4.39 2.32
CA PHE A 316 26.45 -3.33 2.97
C PHE A 316 27.96 -3.43 2.74
N LYS A 317 28.52 -4.64 2.56
CA LYS A 317 29.95 -4.85 2.26
C LYS A 317 30.36 -4.45 0.83
N ASN A 318 29.40 -4.30 -0.09
CA ASN A 318 29.69 -3.93 -1.48
C ASN A 318 29.87 -2.42 -1.68
N TYR A 319 29.52 -1.60 -0.69
CA TYR A 319 29.45 -0.14 -0.82
C TYR A 319 30.29 0.55 0.27
N PRO A 320 31.63 0.47 0.20
CA PRO A 320 32.52 1.05 1.21
C PRO A 320 32.36 2.57 1.37
N GLN A 321 31.80 3.26 0.38
CA GLN A 321 31.51 4.70 0.52
C GLN A 321 30.48 5.03 1.61
N TRP A 322 29.76 4.03 2.15
CA TRP A 322 28.80 4.20 3.24
C TRP A 322 29.25 3.54 4.54
N GLU A 323 30.53 3.18 4.67
CA GLU A 323 31.07 2.45 5.84
C GLU A 323 30.79 3.17 7.17
N ASP A 324 30.94 4.50 7.23
CA ASP A 324 30.65 5.29 8.44
C ASP A 324 29.17 5.21 8.86
N ASP A 325 28.26 5.22 7.88
CA ASP A 325 26.82 5.08 8.14
C ASP A 325 26.50 3.67 8.64
N ILE A 326 27.14 2.65 8.05
CA ILE A 326 26.98 1.26 8.45
C ILE A 326 27.49 1.02 9.87
N PHE A 327 28.67 1.54 10.21
CA PHE A 327 29.20 1.46 11.58
C PHE A 327 28.23 2.07 12.59
N LYS A 328 27.60 3.18 12.24
CA LYS A 328 26.60 3.82 13.10
C LYS A 328 25.32 3.00 13.22
N ILE A 329 24.86 2.40 12.12
CA ILE A 329 23.72 1.47 12.12
C ILE A 329 24.03 0.27 13.03
N GLU A 330 25.20 -0.35 12.90
CA GLU A 330 25.62 -1.48 13.74
C GLU A 330 25.60 -1.15 15.22
N LYS A 331 26.11 0.03 15.57
CA LYS A 331 26.15 0.48 16.96
C LYS A 331 24.75 0.76 17.53
N GLU A 332 23.90 1.44 16.76
CA GLU A 332 22.62 1.96 17.26
C GLU A 332 21.45 0.97 17.06
N LEU A 333 21.59 0.02 16.15
CA LEU A 333 20.59 -1.00 15.79
C LEU A 333 21.13 -2.42 15.99
N SER A 334 22.09 -2.62 16.91
CA SER A 334 22.72 -3.92 17.18
C SER A 334 21.71 -5.05 17.38
N ASP A 335 20.62 -4.78 18.09
CA ASP A 335 19.57 -5.76 18.40
C ASP A 335 18.78 -6.24 17.17
N TYR A 336 18.91 -5.53 16.04
CA TYR A 336 18.26 -5.84 14.77
C TYR A 336 19.23 -6.35 13.69
N CYS A 337 20.55 -6.24 13.94
CA CYS A 337 21.56 -6.74 13.02
C CYS A 337 21.58 -8.26 13.04
N TYR A 338 21.62 -8.87 11.86
CA TYR A 338 21.71 -10.32 11.72
C TYR A 338 23.17 -10.78 11.85
N ASP A 339 23.37 -11.87 12.60
CA ASP A 339 24.66 -12.53 12.77
C ASP A 339 24.91 -13.46 11.58
N PHE A 340 25.51 -12.88 10.57
CA PHE A 340 25.86 -13.51 9.32
C PHE A 340 26.90 -14.64 9.48
N PRO A 341 26.75 -15.80 8.80
CA PRO A 341 27.70 -16.90 8.92
C PRO A 341 29.12 -16.55 8.42
N ASP A 342 30.14 -16.91 9.20
CA ASP A 342 31.54 -16.69 8.85
C ASP A 342 31.98 -17.46 7.60
N GLY A 343 32.92 -16.89 6.84
CA GLY A 343 33.59 -17.58 5.72
C GLY A 343 32.80 -17.68 4.42
N LEU A 344 31.57 -17.15 4.36
CA LEU A 344 30.84 -16.95 3.11
C LEU A 344 31.39 -15.71 2.38
N ASP A 345 32.53 -15.88 1.70
CA ASP A 345 32.96 -14.94 0.67
C ASP A 345 32.00 -15.10 -0.53
N ASN A 346 30.85 -14.44 -0.47
CA ASN A 346 29.84 -14.42 -1.53
C ASN A 346 30.34 -13.71 -2.83
N GLY A 347 31.66 -13.66 -3.03
CA GLY A 347 32.30 -12.83 -4.03
C GLY A 347 31.98 -11.37 -3.76
N ILE A 348 32.26 -10.88 -2.54
CA ILE A 348 32.06 -9.48 -2.17
C ILE A 348 32.88 -8.65 -3.16
N LYS A 349 32.17 -8.00 -4.07
CA LYS A 349 32.75 -7.13 -5.09
C LYS A 349 32.22 -5.75 -4.82
N VAL A 350 33.14 -4.82 -4.60
CA VAL A 350 32.83 -3.40 -4.56
C VAL A 350 32.01 -3.05 -5.80
N ASP A 351 30.79 -2.59 -5.58
CA ASP A 351 29.91 -2.19 -6.67
C ASP A 351 30.40 -0.84 -7.22
N LYS A 352 30.82 -0.85 -8.48
CA LYS A 352 31.33 0.35 -9.17
C LYS A 352 30.24 1.12 -9.91
N SER A 353 29.01 0.63 -9.91
CA SER A 353 27.88 1.32 -10.54
C SER A 353 27.53 2.59 -9.75
N LYS A 354 26.95 3.57 -10.45
CA LYS A 354 26.41 4.74 -9.77
C LYS A 354 25.13 4.33 -9.03
N PRO A 355 25.02 4.57 -7.72
CA PRO A 355 23.84 4.19 -6.96
C PRO A 355 22.61 4.99 -7.41
N VAL A 356 21.43 4.37 -7.29
CA VAL A 356 20.16 4.98 -7.71
C VAL A 356 19.89 6.32 -7.02
N GLU A 357 20.31 6.47 -5.75
CA GLU A 357 20.14 7.72 -4.98
C GLU A 357 20.69 8.95 -5.72
N LYS A 358 21.82 8.83 -6.44
CA LYS A 358 22.42 9.96 -7.14
C LYS A 358 21.54 10.42 -8.30
N TYR A 359 20.90 9.48 -8.99
CA TYR A 359 19.98 9.80 -10.08
C TYR A 359 18.67 10.39 -9.56
N ILE A 360 18.20 9.91 -8.41
CA ILE A 360 17.00 10.44 -7.75
C ILE A 360 17.26 11.87 -7.28
N GLN A 361 18.35 12.12 -6.55
CA GLN A 361 18.74 13.45 -6.07
C GLN A 361 18.89 14.43 -7.24
N TYR A 362 19.60 14.02 -8.29
CA TYR A 362 19.74 14.82 -9.51
C TYR A 362 18.37 15.14 -10.16
N SER A 363 17.47 14.16 -10.26
CA SER A 363 16.14 14.36 -10.84
C SER A 363 15.25 15.25 -9.96
N HIS A 364 15.36 15.11 -8.65
CA HIS A 364 14.65 15.94 -7.67
C HIS A 364 15.10 17.41 -7.77
N GLU A 365 16.40 17.67 -7.91
CA GLU A 365 16.89 19.03 -8.12
C GLU A 365 16.29 19.69 -9.37
N ILE A 366 16.19 18.95 -10.47
CA ILE A 366 15.55 19.45 -11.71
C ILE A 366 14.08 19.80 -11.44
N GLN A 367 13.36 18.94 -10.73
CA GLN A 367 11.95 19.16 -10.38
C GLN A 367 11.77 20.40 -9.50
N VAL A 368 12.62 20.59 -8.49
CA VAL A 368 12.54 21.71 -7.54
C VAL A 368 12.94 23.03 -8.21
N LYS A 369 14.06 23.04 -8.94
CA LYS A 369 14.55 24.24 -9.65
C LYS A 369 13.65 24.62 -10.82
N LYS A 370 12.81 23.69 -11.31
CA LYS A 370 11.95 23.86 -12.49
C LYS A 370 12.74 24.29 -13.74
N GLU A 371 14.02 23.94 -13.81
CA GLU A 371 14.91 24.27 -14.92
C GLU A 371 15.64 23.02 -15.38
N LEU A 372 15.72 22.83 -16.71
CA LEU A 372 16.55 21.79 -17.31
C LEU A 372 18.03 22.21 -17.27
N PRO A 373 18.94 21.35 -16.78
CA PRO A 373 20.37 21.59 -16.80
C PRO A 373 20.90 21.81 -18.22
N GLU A 374 21.99 22.56 -18.36
CA GLU A 374 22.52 23.00 -19.66
C GLU A 374 22.76 21.83 -20.64
N ASP A 375 23.32 20.73 -20.13
CA ASP A 375 23.60 19.49 -20.88
C ASP A 375 22.34 18.77 -21.41
N TYR A 376 21.16 19.19 -20.95
CA TYR A 376 19.85 18.66 -21.32
C TYR A 376 18.98 19.66 -22.06
N LYS A 377 19.34 20.95 -22.13
CA LYS A 377 18.57 21.97 -22.86
C LYS A 377 18.46 21.63 -24.35
N ASN A 378 19.55 21.14 -24.96
CA ASN A 378 19.55 20.66 -26.35
C ASN A 378 18.77 19.35 -26.56
N LYS A 379 18.39 18.64 -25.49
CA LYS A 379 17.59 17.40 -25.51
C LYS A 379 16.13 17.63 -25.14
N ALA A 380 15.69 18.88 -24.90
CA ALA A 380 14.35 19.19 -24.42
C ALA A 380 13.25 18.55 -25.27
N TYR A 381 13.29 18.67 -26.60
CA TYR A 381 12.30 18.04 -27.49
C TYR A 381 12.25 16.52 -27.37
N ARG A 382 13.39 15.86 -27.16
CA ARG A 382 13.44 14.41 -26.94
C ARG A 382 12.80 14.03 -25.61
N LEU A 383 13.06 14.79 -24.54
CA LEU A 383 12.43 14.56 -23.23
C LEU A 383 10.91 14.78 -23.31
N LEU A 384 10.47 15.87 -23.94
CA LEU A 384 9.06 16.16 -24.17
C LEU A 384 8.38 15.08 -25.03
N PHE A 385 9.12 14.50 -25.99
CA PHE A 385 8.64 13.37 -26.78
C PHE A 385 8.40 12.16 -25.87
N GLY A 386 9.36 11.80 -25.01
CA GLY A 386 9.23 10.71 -24.03
C GLY A 386 8.07 10.89 -23.04
N MET A 387 7.66 12.13 -22.76
CA MET A 387 6.50 12.45 -21.91
C MET A 387 5.15 12.13 -22.57
N THR A 388 5.11 11.91 -23.88
CA THR A 388 3.87 11.52 -24.58
C THR A 388 3.60 10.03 -24.43
N SER A 389 2.32 9.64 -24.48
CA SER A 389 1.88 8.24 -24.42
C SER A 389 2.56 7.41 -25.51
N PHE A 390 2.72 7.97 -26.72
CA PHE A 390 3.41 7.33 -27.83
C PHE A 390 4.93 7.26 -27.61
N GLY A 391 5.56 8.37 -27.25
CA GLY A 391 7.01 8.44 -27.06
C GLY A 391 7.50 7.54 -25.93
N GLY A 392 6.78 7.47 -24.81
CA GLY A 392 7.09 6.53 -23.73
C GLY A 392 6.99 5.06 -24.15
N VAL A 393 6.06 4.72 -25.06
CA VAL A 393 6.02 3.36 -25.64
C VAL A 393 7.19 3.13 -26.58
N CYS A 394 7.57 4.10 -27.42
CA CYS A 394 8.75 4.02 -28.28
C CYS A 394 10.03 3.78 -27.48
N GLU A 395 10.27 4.56 -26.41
CA GLU A 395 11.45 4.45 -25.57
C GLU A 395 11.49 3.09 -24.84
N SER A 396 10.37 2.66 -24.27
CA SER A 396 10.29 1.37 -23.57
C SER A 396 10.32 0.16 -24.52
N PHE A 397 10.07 0.34 -25.83
CA PHE A 397 9.91 -0.76 -26.78
C PHE A 397 11.17 -1.62 -26.88
N ASN A 398 12.34 -0.97 -26.93
CA ASN A 398 13.64 -1.65 -27.04
C ASN A 398 13.99 -2.49 -25.80
N HIS A 399 13.36 -2.22 -24.66
CA HIS A 399 13.59 -2.94 -23.41
C HIS A 399 12.67 -4.17 -23.23
N ARG A 400 11.74 -4.41 -24.17
CA ARG A 400 10.78 -5.53 -24.09
C ARG A 400 11.43 -6.84 -24.54
N LYS A 401 11.59 -7.77 -23.60
CA LYS A 401 12.32 -9.03 -23.83
C LYS A 401 11.47 -10.13 -24.48
N THR A 402 10.18 -10.20 -24.20
CA THR A 402 9.32 -11.32 -24.67
C THR A 402 8.49 -10.94 -25.90
N LEU A 403 8.16 -11.95 -26.73
CA LEU A 403 7.32 -11.76 -27.93
C LEU A 403 5.94 -11.19 -27.57
N LYS A 404 5.32 -11.68 -26.49
CA LYS A 404 4.04 -11.18 -25.96
C LYS A 404 4.12 -9.69 -25.60
N MET A 405 5.20 -9.26 -24.95
CA MET A 405 5.40 -7.84 -24.59
C MET A 405 5.65 -6.97 -25.82
N LYS A 406 6.40 -7.46 -26.80
CA LYS A 406 6.65 -6.75 -28.07
C LYS A 406 5.35 -6.58 -28.87
N ALA A 407 4.53 -7.62 -29.00
CA ALA A 407 3.23 -7.55 -29.65
C ALA A 407 2.29 -6.53 -28.97
N LYS A 408 2.18 -6.59 -27.63
CA LYS A 408 1.44 -5.58 -26.85
C LYS A 408 2.00 -4.16 -27.06
N GLY A 409 3.32 -4.02 -27.18
CA GLY A 409 3.96 -2.75 -27.46
C GLY A 409 3.58 -2.20 -28.83
N PHE A 410 3.56 -3.07 -29.85
CA PHE A 410 3.22 -2.69 -31.21
C PHE A 410 1.77 -2.20 -31.30
N ILE A 411 0.84 -2.92 -30.66
CA ILE A 411 -0.56 -2.47 -30.55
C ILE A 411 -0.64 -1.09 -29.89
N LYS A 412 0.09 -0.87 -28.79
CA LYS A 412 0.14 0.43 -28.12
C LYS A 412 0.71 1.55 -28.99
N LEU A 413 1.70 1.27 -29.84
CA LEU A 413 2.26 2.25 -30.78
C LEU A 413 1.18 2.75 -31.75
N PHE A 414 0.41 1.84 -32.36
CA PHE A 414 -0.70 2.22 -33.26
C PHE A 414 -1.79 2.98 -32.52
N MET A 415 -2.15 2.52 -31.31
CA MET A 415 -3.21 3.13 -30.52
C MET A 415 -2.85 4.54 -30.04
N PHE A 416 -1.58 4.79 -29.68
CA PHE A 416 -1.16 6.09 -29.13
C PHE A 416 -0.66 7.10 -30.19
N PHE A 417 -0.37 6.66 -31.41
CA PHE A 417 0.09 7.58 -32.47
C PHE A 417 -0.88 8.74 -32.76
N PRO A 418 -2.22 8.55 -32.80
CA PRO A 418 -3.14 9.68 -32.99
C PRO A 418 -3.08 10.70 -31.84
N PHE A 419 -2.92 10.25 -30.59
CA PHE A 419 -2.85 11.11 -29.42
C PHE A 419 -1.56 11.94 -29.39
N PHE A 420 -0.46 11.40 -29.91
CA PHE A 420 0.82 12.11 -30.04
C PHE A 420 0.68 13.45 -30.77
N LEU A 421 -0.16 13.52 -31.80
CA LEU A 421 -0.40 14.74 -32.59
C LEU A 421 -1.01 15.89 -31.76
N ILE A 422 -1.62 15.58 -30.63
CA ILE A 422 -2.21 16.56 -29.69
C ILE A 422 -1.28 16.73 -28.47
N GLU A 423 -0.83 15.63 -27.88
CA GLU A 423 0.00 15.64 -26.67
C GLU A 423 1.33 16.37 -26.90
N PHE A 424 2.02 16.12 -28.00
CA PHE A 424 3.36 16.67 -28.21
C PHE A 424 3.37 18.20 -28.40
N PRO A 425 2.51 18.80 -29.26
CA PRO A 425 2.38 20.25 -29.31
C PRO A 425 1.95 20.86 -27.97
N TYR A 426 1.06 20.19 -27.23
CA TYR A 426 0.62 20.65 -25.90
C TYR A 426 1.78 20.67 -24.89
N MET A 427 2.61 19.63 -24.85
CA MET A 427 3.80 19.59 -23.98
C MET A 427 4.82 20.68 -24.35
N ILE A 428 5.07 20.91 -25.64
CA ILE A 428 5.93 22.00 -26.12
C ILE A 428 5.37 23.36 -25.67
N PHE A 429 4.07 23.60 -25.90
CA PHE A 429 3.40 24.84 -25.51
C PHE A 429 3.54 25.09 -24.01
N ASN A 430 3.27 24.10 -23.16
CA ASN A 430 3.40 24.24 -21.72
C ASN A 430 4.85 24.52 -21.30
N TYR A 431 5.83 23.80 -21.85
CA TYR A 431 7.24 23.95 -21.47
C TYR A 431 7.78 25.37 -21.75
N TYR A 432 7.38 26.00 -22.86
CA TYR A 432 7.84 27.35 -23.20
C TYR A 432 6.99 28.46 -22.56
N ASN A 433 5.71 28.22 -22.27
CA ASN A 433 4.84 29.23 -21.66
C ASN A 433 4.91 29.27 -20.14
N LEU A 434 5.18 28.15 -19.47
CA LEU A 434 5.41 28.10 -18.02
C LEU A 434 6.85 28.49 -17.64
N LYS A 435 7.71 28.78 -18.62
CA LYS A 435 9.07 29.31 -18.45
C LYS A 435 9.11 30.83 -18.27
N LYS A 436 7.99 31.52 -18.49
CA LYS A 436 7.78 32.95 -18.16
C LYS A 436 7.11 33.04 -16.81
#